data_AF-A0AAI8H814-F1
#
_entry.id   AF-A0AAI8H814-F1
#
_cell.length_a   1.000
_cell.length_b   1.000
_cell.length_c   1.000
_cell.angle_alpha   90.00
_cell.angle_beta   90.00
_cell.angle_gamma   90.00
#
_symmetry.space_group_name_H-M   'P 1'
#
loop_
_entity.id
_entity.type
_entity.pdbx_description
1 polymer ?
#
loop_
_entity_poly.entity_id
_entity_poly.type
_entity_poly.pdbx_seq_one_letter_code
_entity_poly.pdbx_strand_id
1 'polypeptide(L)'
;MMQRREKSHAHFVFGSLACLTGAVLIAAFVAPFYGALDRRVVVIDSGSAEKSDKGAKNGIVVEQFDYNEPETAPELDTAQQAVPQPSQSAPAEGQPPAWKENGKANDHVNDTGMEREAPRPPLSDLGLASTPKPPEPQPPATSVDAGEQMQLLQRPVAVAAGRLESQGRTIELQGIEIVPVEQTCETASGESWPCGMQARTAFRQWLRSRAVMCRLPENDSGAAVSTKCMLGNEDAAAWLVANGWAKAVPGGAYDEAGRKAVEAHLGIFGDKPDTSLPNPESDSGNMLDNPSPLAPEQEPQPSSPSLQQGDFPPAPAAQ
;
A
#
# COMPACT_ATOMS: atom_id res chain seq x y z
N MET A 1 -57.92 59.38 -16.61
CA MET A 1 -57.27 58.05 -16.66
C MET A 1 -55.76 58.24 -16.69
N MET A 2 -55.11 58.17 -15.53
CA MET A 2 -53.65 58.16 -15.38
C MET A 2 -53.22 56.78 -14.93
N GLN A 3 -52.30 56.13 -15.65
CA GLN A 3 -51.29 55.22 -15.10
C GLN A 3 -50.48 54.59 -16.26
N ARG A 4 -49.28 55.12 -16.51
CA ARG A 4 -48.24 54.37 -17.23
C ARG A 4 -46.85 54.94 -16.97
N ARG A 5 -46.25 54.70 -15.80
CA ARG A 5 -44.78 54.82 -15.62
C ARG A 5 -44.27 54.23 -14.29
N GLU A 6 -44.13 52.90 -14.17
CA GLU A 6 -43.37 52.31 -13.04
C GLU A 6 -42.49 51.09 -13.37
N LYS A 7 -42.47 50.59 -14.61
CA LYS A 7 -41.85 49.27 -14.88
C LYS A 7 -40.34 49.27 -15.23
N SER A 8 -39.64 50.41 -15.15
CA SER A 8 -38.26 50.52 -15.70
C SER A 8 -37.13 50.60 -14.68
N HIS A 9 -37.39 50.84 -13.39
CA HIS A 9 -36.31 51.06 -12.41
C HIS A 9 -35.85 49.79 -11.66
N ALA A 10 -36.69 48.74 -11.60
CA ALA A 10 -36.35 47.52 -10.85
C ALA A 10 -35.30 46.63 -11.57
N HIS A 11 -35.30 46.56 -12.91
CA HIS A 11 -34.36 45.72 -13.65
C HIS A 11 -32.92 46.24 -13.65
N PHE A 12 -32.73 47.57 -13.58
CA PHE A 12 -31.39 48.17 -13.54
C PHE A 12 -30.69 48.00 -12.19
N VAL A 13 -31.44 48.05 -11.09
CA VAL A 13 -30.87 47.91 -9.73
C VAL A 13 -30.45 46.46 -9.45
N PHE A 14 -31.23 45.46 -9.89
CA PHE A 14 -30.87 44.06 -9.69
C PHE A 14 -29.71 43.59 -10.57
N GLY A 15 -29.57 44.11 -11.80
CA GLY A 15 -28.44 43.78 -12.68
C GLY A 15 -27.10 44.30 -12.15
N SER A 16 -27.08 45.50 -11.56
CA SER A 16 -25.84 46.08 -11.02
C SER A 16 -25.36 45.38 -9.74
N LEU A 17 -26.28 44.89 -8.90
CA LEU A 17 -25.92 44.18 -7.68
C LEU A 17 -25.30 42.81 -7.97
N ALA A 18 -25.83 42.09 -8.98
CA ALA A 18 -25.31 40.78 -9.40
C ALA A 18 -23.93 40.87 -10.09
N CYS A 19 -23.65 41.97 -10.79
CA CYS A 19 -22.35 42.17 -11.43
C CYS A 19 -21.26 42.53 -10.40
N LEU A 20 -21.60 43.33 -9.38
CA LEU A 20 -20.70 43.65 -8.27
C LEU A 20 -20.36 42.43 -7.41
N THR A 21 -21.33 41.56 -7.11
CA THR A 21 -21.04 40.32 -6.36
C THR A 21 -20.18 39.35 -7.17
N GLY A 22 -20.40 39.24 -8.49
CA GLY A 22 -19.54 38.45 -9.38
C GLY A 22 -18.09 38.93 -9.41
N ALA A 23 -17.86 40.25 -9.51
CA ALA A 23 -16.51 40.82 -9.53
C ALA A 23 -15.75 40.61 -8.20
N VAL A 24 -16.45 40.72 -7.06
CA VAL A 24 -15.85 40.48 -5.73
C VAL A 24 -15.45 39.01 -5.55
N LEU A 25 -16.29 38.06 -6.01
CA LEU A 25 -15.97 36.63 -5.92
C LEU A 25 -14.77 36.25 -6.78
N ILE A 26 -14.64 36.81 -7.99
CA ILE A 26 -13.48 36.58 -8.85
C ILE A 26 -12.21 37.16 -8.21
N ALA A 27 -12.26 38.37 -7.66
CA ALA A 27 -11.12 38.98 -6.98
C ALA A 27 -10.68 38.20 -5.72
N ALA A 28 -11.63 37.66 -4.95
CA ALA A 28 -11.33 36.93 -3.71
C ALA A 28 -10.83 35.50 -3.95
N PHE A 29 -11.32 34.80 -4.98
CA PHE A 29 -11.00 33.39 -5.20
C PHE A 29 -9.98 33.13 -6.31
N VAL A 30 -9.84 34.01 -7.32
CA VAL A 30 -8.92 33.77 -8.45
C VAL A 30 -7.56 34.47 -8.24
N ALA A 31 -7.55 35.66 -7.63
CA ALA A 31 -6.31 36.42 -7.43
C ALA A 31 -5.24 35.75 -6.53
N PRO A 32 -5.57 34.95 -5.49
CA PRO A 32 -4.56 34.30 -4.67
C PRO A 32 -3.74 33.23 -5.43
N PHE A 33 -4.28 32.68 -6.52
CA PHE A 33 -3.65 31.59 -7.27
C PHE A 33 -2.76 32.06 -8.43
N TYR A 34 -2.90 33.30 -8.90
CA TYR A 34 -2.08 33.82 -10.01
C TYR A 34 -0.78 34.51 -9.57
N GLY A 35 -0.57 34.77 -8.27
CA GLY A 35 0.62 35.45 -7.75
C GLY A 35 1.82 34.56 -7.40
N ALA A 36 1.73 33.24 -7.56
CA ALA A 36 2.73 32.28 -7.05
C ALA A 36 3.71 31.72 -8.09
N LEU A 37 3.57 32.05 -9.38
CA LEU A 37 4.35 31.40 -10.46
C LEU A 37 5.60 32.16 -10.93
N ASP A 38 5.94 33.32 -10.35
CA ASP A 38 7.12 34.11 -10.78
C ASP A 38 8.10 34.40 -9.62
N ARG A 39 8.46 33.36 -8.86
CA ARG A 39 9.63 33.42 -7.98
C ARG A 39 10.76 32.60 -8.60
N ARG A 40 11.75 33.30 -9.18
CA ARG A 40 13.03 32.69 -9.55
C ARG A 40 13.69 32.13 -8.29
N VAL A 41 13.88 30.81 -8.26
CA VAL A 41 14.77 30.14 -7.32
C VAL A 41 16.21 30.51 -7.71
N VAL A 42 16.90 31.26 -6.86
CA VAL A 42 18.33 31.55 -7.03
C VAL A 42 19.11 30.41 -6.40
N VAL A 43 19.91 29.72 -7.20
CA VAL A 43 20.92 28.75 -6.73
C VAL A 43 22.12 29.56 -6.28
N ILE A 44 22.52 29.43 -5.01
CA ILE A 44 23.69 30.11 -4.44
C ILE A 44 24.82 29.09 -4.31
N ASP A 45 25.91 29.30 -5.03
CA ASP A 45 27.16 28.55 -4.91
C ASP A 45 27.93 29.05 -3.68
N SER A 46 28.35 28.14 -2.80
CA SER A 46 28.97 28.48 -1.52
C SER A 46 30.45 28.83 -1.71
N GLY A 47 30.69 30.07 -2.13
CA GLY A 47 32.03 30.59 -2.34
C GLY A 47 32.17 32.09 -2.17
N SER A 48 31.36 32.75 -1.33
CA SER A 48 31.59 34.12 -0.84
C SER A 48 30.58 34.46 0.26
N ALA A 49 30.99 34.29 1.52
CA ALA A 49 30.26 34.83 2.65
C ALA A 49 30.71 36.27 2.90
N GLU A 50 29.85 37.26 2.65
CA GLU A 50 29.85 38.50 3.43
C GLU A 50 28.43 38.89 3.83
N LYS A 51 28.34 39.37 5.07
CA LYS A 51 27.15 39.72 5.86
C LYS A 51 26.04 40.43 5.06
N SER A 52 24.81 39.93 5.18
CA SER A 52 23.64 40.80 5.28
C SER A 52 22.50 40.19 6.08
N ASP A 53 21.91 41.04 6.91
CA ASP A 53 20.81 40.85 7.84
C ASP A 53 19.48 40.55 7.10
N LYS A 54 18.61 39.77 7.76
CA LYS A 54 17.17 39.57 7.50
C LYS A 54 16.72 38.90 6.17
N GLY A 55 16.26 37.66 6.35
CA GLY A 55 14.93 37.25 5.87
C GLY A 55 14.86 36.55 4.50
N ALA A 56 15.13 35.25 4.47
CA ALA A 56 14.43 34.26 3.64
C ALA A 56 14.94 32.86 4.00
N LYS A 57 14.18 32.10 4.77
CA LYS A 57 14.38 30.65 4.86
C LYS A 57 13.71 30.06 3.62
N ASN A 58 14.46 29.35 2.80
CA ASN A 58 14.09 28.24 1.89
C ASN A 58 15.18 28.08 0.81
N GLY A 59 16.35 27.57 1.19
CA GLY A 59 17.38 27.08 0.27
C GLY A 59 17.66 25.61 0.61
N ILE A 60 17.67 24.73 -0.40
CA ILE A 60 18.04 23.33 -0.22
C ILE A 60 19.57 23.29 -0.13
N VAL A 61 20.10 22.91 1.03
CA VAL A 61 21.51 22.60 1.23
C VAL A 61 21.72 21.17 0.72
N VAL A 62 22.49 21.02 -0.36
CA VAL A 62 22.99 19.71 -0.81
C VAL A 62 24.37 19.55 -0.18
N GLU A 63 24.46 18.72 0.86
CA GLU A 63 25.76 18.30 1.38
C GLU A 63 26.38 17.30 0.41
N GLN A 64 27.55 17.67 -0.14
CA GLN A 64 28.35 16.80 -0.97
C GLN A 64 29.16 15.89 -0.03
N PHE A 65 28.70 14.64 0.13
CA PHE A 65 29.40 13.64 0.92
C PHE A 65 30.59 13.09 0.11
N ASP A 66 31.80 13.51 0.46
CA ASP A 66 33.04 12.90 0.01
C ASP A 66 33.20 11.52 0.69
N TYR A 67 33.15 10.45 -0.10
CA TYR A 67 33.47 9.09 0.36
C TYR A 67 34.99 8.93 0.43
N ASN A 68 35.54 8.88 1.65
CA ASN A 68 36.90 8.36 1.87
C ASN A 68 36.82 6.83 1.96
N GLU A 69 37.41 6.14 0.99
CA GLU A 69 37.75 4.72 1.08
C GLU A 69 38.83 4.51 2.17
N PRO A 70 38.64 3.62 3.15
CA PRO A 70 39.71 3.25 4.06
C PRO A 70 40.68 2.27 3.36
N GLU A 71 41.93 2.70 3.25
CA GLU A 71 43.08 1.93 2.74
C GLU A 71 43.31 0.61 3.49
N THR A 72 43.94 -0.31 2.77
CA THR A 72 44.24 -1.69 3.16
C THR A 72 45.56 -1.81 3.97
N ALA A 73 45.57 -2.84 4.85
CA ALA A 73 46.71 -3.58 5.44
C ALA A 73 47.38 -3.04 6.73
N PRO A 74 47.98 -3.90 7.61
CA PRO A 74 48.41 -5.30 7.40
C PRO A 74 48.03 -6.32 8.51
N GLU A 75 48.37 -7.60 8.24
CA GLU A 75 48.39 -8.75 9.15
C GLU A 75 49.06 -8.47 10.50
N LEU A 76 48.52 -8.99 11.61
CA LEU A 76 49.15 -10.07 12.38
C LEU A 76 48.30 -10.52 13.60
N ASP A 77 48.43 -11.82 13.83
CA ASP A 77 48.37 -12.54 15.09
C ASP A 77 47.07 -13.23 15.55
N THR A 78 47.21 -14.55 15.57
CA THR A 78 46.25 -15.55 16.04
C THR A 78 46.56 -15.79 17.51
N ALA A 79 45.57 -15.61 18.40
CA ALA A 79 45.67 -16.11 19.77
C ALA A 79 44.35 -16.70 20.22
N GLN A 80 44.36 -18.03 20.36
CA GLN A 80 43.27 -18.86 20.83
C GLN A 80 42.89 -18.57 22.30
N GLN A 81 41.61 -18.67 22.63
CA GLN A 81 41.15 -18.96 23.99
C GLN A 81 40.44 -20.32 23.99
N ALA A 82 41.03 -21.22 24.79
CA ALA A 82 40.68 -22.62 24.91
C ALA A 82 39.47 -22.84 25.84
N VAL A 83 38.64 -23.82 25.50
CA VAL A 83 37.69 -24.48 26.41
C VAL A 83 38.02 -25.98 26.45
N PRO A 84 38.17 -26.61 27.63
CA PRO A 84 38.80 -27.93 27.76
C PRO A 84 37.88 -29.10 27.37
N GLN A 85 38.46 -30.09 26.67
CA GLN A 85 37.88 -31.42 26.48
C GLN A 85 38.25 -32.35 27.65
N PRO A 86 37.32 -33.19 28.12
CA PRO A 86 37.65 -34.47 28.73
C PRO A 86 37.71 -35.57 27.65
N SER A 87 38.87 -36.20 27.58
CA SER A 87 39.16 -37.46 26.89
C SER A 87 38.29 -38.62 27.39
N GLN A 88 37.78 -39.45 26.47
CA GLN A 88 37.69 -40.89 26.69
C GLN A 88 37.68 -41.63 25.34
N SER A 89 38.61 -42.57 25.27
CA SER A 89 39.05 -43.41 24.17
C SER A 89 37.98 -44.36 23.61
N ALA A 90 37.91 -44.46 22.29
CA ALA A 90 37.11 -45.44 21.55
C ALA A 90 37.69 -46.87 21.68
N PRO A 91 36.86 -47.90 21.90
CA PRO A 91 37.24 -49.29 21.65
C PRO A 91 36.97 -49.67 20.19
N ALA A 92 37.84 -50.55 19.72
CA ALA A 92 38.02 -51.03 18.35
C ALA A 92 36.80 -51.67 17.68
N GLU A 93 36.81 -51.59 16.35
CA GLU A 93 35.97 -52.34 15.39
C GLU A 93 35.75 -53.80 15.80
N GLY A 94 34.48 -54.12 16.04
CA GLY A 94 33.96 -55.47 16.19
C GLY A 94 32.91 -55.74 15.11
N GLN A 95 33.23 -56.69 14.24
CA GLN A 95 32.41 -57.46 13.29
C GLN A 95 30.86 -57.27 13.36
N PRO A 96 30.16 -57.13 12.22
CA PRO A 96 28.70 -57.17 12.21
C PRO A 96 28.18 -58.53 12.69
N PRO A 97 27.08 -58.59 13.48
CA PRO A 97 26.52 -59.85 13.93
C PRO A 97 25.96 -60.64 12.75
N ALA A 98 26.34 -61.91 12.65
CA ALA A 98 25.83 -62.86 11.69
C ALA A 98 24.34 -63.12 11.94
N TRP A 99 23.48 -62.58 11.08
CA TRP A 99 22.09 -63.03 10.98
C TRP A 99 22.06 -64.31 10.13
N LYS A 100 21.47 -65.38 10.68
CA LYS A 100 21.13 -66.56 9.89
C LYS A 100 20.00 -66.17 8.95
N GLU A 101 20.28 -66.21 7.66
CA GLU A 101 19.30 -66.07 6.58
C GLU A 101 18.29 -67.22 6.67
N ASN A 102 17.22 -67.01 7.43
CA ASN A 102 16.08 -67.91 7.49
C ASN A 102 14.85 -67.17 6.96
N GLY A 103 14.44 -67.55 5.76
CA GLY A 103 13.16 -67.19 5.18
C GLY A 103 13.30 -66.43 3.88
N LYS A 104 13.07 -67.13 2.76
CA LYS A 104 12.74 -66.49 1.48
C LYS A 104 11.60 -65.50 1.75
N ALA A 105 11.86 -64.21 1.57
CA ALA A 105 10.81 -63.22 1.48
C ALA A 105 10.13 -63.40 0.13
N ASN A 106 8.85 -63.78 0.16
CA ASN A 106 8.03 -63.82 -1.05
C ASN A 106 7.52 -62.39 -1.23
N ASP A 107 8.12 -61.60 -2.12
CA ASP A 107 7.62 -60.27 -2.51
C ASP A 107 6.38 -60.38 -3.41
N HIS A 108 5.35 -61.09 -2.94
CA HIS A 108 4.02 -60.99 -3.49
C HIS A 108 3.26 -59.93 -2.70
N VAL A 109 3.40 -58.67 -3.12
CA VAL A 109 2.51 -57.60 -2.71
C VAL A 109 1.15 -57.87 -3.35
N ASN A 110 0.21 -58.40 -2.57
CA ASN A 110 -1.20 -58.44 -2.96
C ASN A 110 -1.76 -57.01 -2.82
N ASP A 111 -2.03 -56.35 -3.94
CA ASP A 111 -2.64 -55.03 -4.03
C ASP A 111 -4.17 -55.10 -3.80
N THR A 112 -4.57 -55.71 -2.68
CA THR A 112 -5.97 -55.72 -2.25
C THR A 112 -6.09 -54.95 -0.96
N GLY A 113 -6.42 -53.65 -1.10
CA GLY A 113 -6.92 -52.81 0.00
C GLY A 113 -5.84 -52.34 0.97
N MET A 114 -5.04 -51.36 0.54
CA MET A 114 -4.23 -50.58 1.48
C MET A 114 -5.13 -49.57 2.20
N GLU A 115 -5.62 -49.92 3.38
CA GLU A 115 -6.31 -49.01 4.28
C GLU A 115 -5.26 -48.17 5.04
N ARG A 116 -5.48 -46.84 5.13
CA ARG A 116 -4.54 -45.97 5.84
C ARG A 116 -4.76 -46.10 7.35
N GLU A 117 -3.91 -46.89 8.00
CA GLU A 117 -3.92 -47.03 9.45
C GLU A 117 -3.63 -45.68 10.14
N ALA A 118 -4.29 -45.44 11.27
CA ALA A 118 -4.08 -44.24 12.05
C ALA A 118 -2.60 -44.16 12.52
N PRO A 119 -2.03 -42.95 12.64
CA PRO A 119 -0.67 -42.79 13.14
C PRO A 119 -0.52 -43.45 14.50
N ARG A 120 0.45 -44.36 14.63
CA ARG A 120 0.78 -44.98 15.93
C ARG A 120 1.19 -43.89 16.94
N PRO A 121 0.78 -44.02 18.21
CA PRO A 121 1.20 -43.08 19.24
C PRO A 121 2.73 -43.07 19.38
N PRO A 122 3.34 -41.95 19.81
CA PRO A 122 4.77 -41.91 20.06
C PRO A 122 5.15 -42.90 21.16
N LEU A 123 6.39 -43.39 21.11
CA LEU A 123 6.91 -44.39 22.04
C LEU A 123 7.10 -43.84 23.47
N SER A 124 7.03 -42.52 23.65
CA SER A 124 7.04 -41.84 24.94
C SER A 124 6.50 -40.40 24.81
N ASP A 125 6.06 -39.83 25.94
CA ASP A 125 5.54 -38.45 26.00
C ASP A 125 6.60 -37.39 25.65
N LEU A 126 7.89 -37.75 25.66
CA LEU A 126 8.99 -36.87 25.26
C LEU A 126 9.05 -36.61 23.76
N GLY A 127 8.35 -37.43 22.95
CA GLY A 127 8.24 -37.25 21.50
C GLY A 127 7.05 -36.38 21.08
N LEU A 128 6.23 -35.92 22.02
CA LEU A 128 5.13 -35.01 21.73
C LEU A 128 5.67 -33.58 21.61
N ALA A 129 5.63 -33.01 20.41
CA ALA A 129 5.81 -31.58 20.25
C ALA A 129 4.76 -30.86 21.10
N SER A 130 5.18 -29.87 21.88
CA SER A 130 4.23 -29.02 22.61
C SER A 130 3.26 -28.43 21.59
N THR A 131 1.96 -28.68 21.77
CA THR A 131 0.95 -28.01 20.95
C THR A 131 1.16 -26.50 21.10
N PRO A 132 1.30 -25.75 20.00
CA PRO A 132 1.42 -24.30 20.09
C PRO A 132 0.22 -23.78 20.89
N LYS A 133 0.49 -23.07 21.98
CA LYS A 133 -0.58 -22.45 22.76
C LYS A 133 -1.38 -21.55 21.81
N PRO A 134 -2.72 -21.72 21.72
CA PRO A 134 -3.53 -20.82 20.90
C PRO A 134 -3.18 -19.37 21.24
N PRO A 135 -2.99 -18.50 20.23
CA PRO A 135 -2.63 -17.11 20.48
C PRO A 135 -3.65 -16.50 21.44
N GLU A 136 -3.15 -15.90 22.51
CA GLU A 136 -3.99 -15.30 23.53
C GLU A 136 -4.82 -14.16 22.88
N PRO A 137 -6.12 -14.04 23.20
CA PRO A 137 -6.95 -12.98 22.63
C PRO A 137 -6.30 -11.62 22.88
N GLN A 138 -6.11 -10.84 21.82
CA GLN A 138 -5.56 -9.49 21.96
C GLN A 138 -6.49 -8.68 22.87
N PRO A 139 -5.94 -7.88 23.82
CA PRO A 139 -6.75 -7.02 24.65
C PRO A 139 -7.59 -6.08 23.77
N PRO A 140 -8.83 -5.76 24.20
CA PRO A 140 -9.73 -4.92 23.42
C PRO A 140 -9.11 -3.54 23.20
N ALA A 141 -9.36 -2.95 22.03
CA ALA A 141 -8.84 -1.64 21.71
C ALA A 141 -9.45 -0.57 22.61
N THR A 142 -8.62 0.33 23.13
CA THR A 142 -9.08 1.46 23.95
C THR A 142 -9.66 2.55 23.06
N SER A 143 -10.90 3.00 23.33
CA SER A 143 -11.51 4.09 22.56
C SER A 143 -10.81 5.41 22.84
N VAL A 144 -10.48 6.15 21.78
CA VAL A 144 -9.85 7.47 21.85
C VAL A 144 -10.93 8.56 21.87
N ASP A 145 -10.78 9.57 22.74
CA ASP A 145 -11.72 10.70 22.82
C ASP A 145 -11.64 11.61 21.59
N ALA A 146 -12.72 12.34 21.31
CA ALA A 146 -12.80 13.27 20.18
C ALA A 146 -11.85 14.47 20.31
N GLY A 147 -11.43 14.83 21.52
CA GLY A 147 -10.52 15.94 21.83
C GLY A 147 -9.04 15.63 21.61
N GLU A 148 -8.68 14.38 21.35
CA GLU A 148 -7.29 13.96 21.12
C GLU A 148 -6.74 14.47 19.78
N GLN A 149 -5.42 14.62 19.70
CA GLN A 149 -4.74 15.19 18.55
C GLN A 149 -4.75 14.23 17.36
N MET A 150 -4.93 14.78 16.15
CA MET A 150 -4.77 14.04 14.90
C MET A 150 -3.29 13.90 14.58
N GLN A 151 -2.79 12.67 14.58
CA GLN A 151 -1.40 12.36 14.25
C GLN A 151 -1.32 11.64 12.90
N LEU A 152 -0.27 11.98 12.15
CA LEU A 152 0.00 11.39 10.85
C LEU A 152 0.72 10.03 11.00
N LEU A 153 0.05 8.98 10.55
CA LEU A 153 0.55 7.62 10.51
C LEU A 153 1.10 7.28 9.12
N GLN A 154 2.43 7.21 9.02
CA GLN A 154 3.15 6.83 7.81
C GLN A 154 3.08 5.34 7.54
N ARG A 155 2.91 4.97 6.26
CA ARG A 155 2.94 3.58 5.77
C ARG A 155 1.97 2.65 6.54
N PRO A 156 0.69 2.99 6.65
CA PRO A 156 -0.28 2.12 7.30
C PRO A 156 -0.44 0.81 6.53
N VAL A 157 -0.47 -0.30 7.26
CA VAL A 157 -0.72 -1.64 6.73
C VAL A 157 -2.07 -2.10 7.26
N ALA A 158 -3.04 -2.28 6.37
CA ALA A 158 -4.33 -2.85 6.74
C ALA A 158 -4.22 -4.37 6.99
N VAL A 159 -4.41 -4.77 8.25
CA VAL A 159 -4.35 -6.18 8.70
C VAL A 159 -5.71 -6.85 8.53
N ALA A 160 -6.79 -6.09 8.67
CA ALA A 160 -8.18 -6.48 8.43
C ALA A 160 -8.99 -5.26 7.94
N ALA A 161 -10.21 -5.43 7.45
CA ALA A 161 -11.03 -4.28 7.08
C ALA A 161 -11.51 -3.58 8.36
N GLY A 162 -11.00 -2.38 8.62
CA GLY A 162 -11.21 -1.67 9.88
C GLY A 162 -10.09 -1.78 10.91
N ARG A 163 -9.01 -2.54 10.64
CA ARG A 163 -7.82 -2.63 11.49
C ARG A 163 -6.54 -2.37 10.70
N LEU A 164 -5.73 -1.44 11.15
CA LEU A 164 -4.47 -1.05 10.52
C LEU A 164 -3.32 -0.99 11.53
N GLU A 165 -2.12 -1.29 11.05
CA GLU A 165 -0.89 -1.19 11.83
C GLU A 165 0.04 -0.14 11.23
N SER A 166 0.64 0.68 12.08
CA SER A 166 1.60 1.70 11.66
C SER A 166 2.51 2.07 12.83
N GLN A 167 3.81 2.15 12.58
CA GLN A 167 4.81 2.59 13.57
C GLN A 167 4.72 1.81 14.90
N GLY A 168 4.49 0.49 14.82
CA GLY A 168 4.37 -0.38 15.99
C GLY A 168 3.06 -0.27 16.77
N ARG A 169 2.07 0.48 16.25
CA ARG A 169 0.75 0.66 16.84
C ARG A 169 -0.29 -0.14 16.09
N THR A 170 -1.28 -0.65 16.81
CA THR A 170 -2.49 -1.26 16.24
C THR A 170 -3.65 -0.28 16.37
N ILE A 171 -4.30 0.04 15.27
CA ILE A 171 -5.37 1.01 15.18
C ILE A 171 -6.61 0.32 14.64
N GLU A 172 -7.70 0.47 15.37
CA GLU A 172 -9.04 0.01 15.01
C GLU A 172 -9.92 1.21 14.66
N LEU A 173 -10.72 1.09 13.61
CA LEU A 173 -11.61 2.16 13.20
C LEU A 173 -12.86 2.16 14.07
N GLN A 174 -13.13 3.29 14.71
CA GLN A 174 -14.28 3.47 15.58
C GLN A 174 -15.59 3.55 14.77
N GLY A 175 -16.66 2.97 15.32
CA GLY A 175 -18.02 3.09 14.78
C GLY A 175 -18.37 2.06 13.70
N ILE A 176 -17.49 1.08 13.45
CA ILE A 176 -17.72 -0.02 12.51
C ILE A 176 -17.38 -1.35 13.16
N GLU A 177 -17.97 -2.43 12.65
CA GLU A 177 -17.58 -3.79 12.95
C GLU A 177 -16.43 -4.19 12.01
N ILE A 178 -15.29 -4.52 12.61
CA ILE A 178 -14.10 -4.96 11.86
C ILE A 178 -14.40 -6.32 11.23
N VAL A 179 -14.14 -6.45 9.93
CA VAL A 179 -14.27 -7.72 9.21
C VAL A 179 -12.95 -8.48 9.34
N PRO A 180 -12.86 -9.55 10.15
CA PRO A 180 -11.64 -10.33 10.27
C PRO A 180 -11.27 -10.96 8.93
N VAL A 181 -9.98 -11.11 8.68
CA VAL A 181 -9.45 -11.65 7.42
C VAL A 181 -10.00 -13.05 7.09
N GLU A 182 -10.20 -13.87 8.11
CA GLU A 182 -10.69 -15.26 7.99
C GLU A 182 -12.22 -15.36 7.80
N GLN A 183 -12.93 -14.22 7.76
CA GLN A 183 -14.38 -14.25 7.58
C GLN A 183 -14.75 -14.77 6.19
N THR A 184 -15.68 -15.71 6.17
CA THR A 184 -16.37 -16.18 4.97
C THR A 184 -17.79 -15.63 4.93
N CYS A 185 -18.26 -15.29 3.73
CA CYS A 185 -19.62 -14.85 3.47
C CYS A 185 -20.26 -15.79 2.45
N GLU A 186 -21.59 -15.81 2.39
CA GLU A 186 -22.35 -16.59 1.42
C GLU A 186 -22.92 -15.65 0.36
N THR A 187 -22.82 -16.04 -0.91
CA THR A 187 -23.48 -15.37 -2.03
C THR A 187 -24.99 -15.64 -2.02
N ALA A 188 -25.76 -14.91 -2.83
CA ALA A 188 -27.19 -15.19 -2.99
C ALA A 188 -27.46 -16.62 -3.52
N SER A 189 -26.50 -17.21 -4.24
CA SER A 189 -26.54 -18.60 -4.71
C SER A 189 -26.09 -19.64 -3.67
N GLY A 190 -25.66 -19.22 -2.48
CA GLY A 190 -25.18 -20.12 -1.41
C GLY A 190 -23.72 -20.57 -1.54
N GLU A 191 -22.95 -20.01 -2.48
CA GLU A 191 -21.50 -20.23 -2.55
C GLU A 191 -20.80 -19.44 -1.43
N SER A 192 -19.98 -20.13 -0.63
CA SER A 192 -19.13 -19.51 0.39
C SER A 192 -17.86 -18.93 -0.24
N TRP A 193 -17.50 -17.71 0.15
CA TRP A 193 -16.33 -17.01 -0.37
C TRP A 193 -15.60 -16.21 0.72
N PRO A 194 -14.28 -15.98 0.58
CA PRO A 194 -13.46 -15.35 1.61
C PRO A 194 -13.61 -13.83 1.61
N CYS A 195 -14.75 -13.34 2.08
CA CYS A 195 -15.09 -11.91 2.09
C CYS A 195 -14.15 -11.08 2.97
N GLY A 196 -13.62 -11.63 4.07
CA GLY A 196 -12.65 -10.96 4.91
C GLY A 196 -11.34 -10.62 4.19
N MET A 197 -10.82 -11.57 3.39
CA MET A 197 -9.64 -11.33 2.56
C MET A 197 -9.89 -10.26 1.50
N GLN A 198 -11.07 -10.28 0.88
CA GLN A 198 -11.43 -9.28 -0.13
C GLN A 198 -11.63 -7.89 0.48
N ALA A 199 -12.31 -7.79 1.62
CA ALA A 199 -12.50 -6.54 2.35
C ALA A 199 -11.16 -5.92 2.77
N ARG A 200 -10.24 -6.73 3.31
CA ARG A 200 -8.87 -6.27 3.60
C ARG A 200 -8.16 -5.81 2.33
N THR A 201 -8.31 -6.55 1.23
CA THR A 201 -7.67 -6.20 -0.05
C THR A 201 -8.21 -4.89 -0.60
N ALA A 202 -9.52 -4.67 -0.58
CA ALA A 202 -10.13 -3.40 -0.95
C ALA A 202 -9.63 -2.26 -0.06
N PHE A 203 -9.51 -2.48 1.25
CA PHE A 203 -8.99 -1.46 2.16
C PHE A 203 -7.52 -1.13 1.88
N ARG A 204 -6.67 -2.13 1.63
CA ARG A 204 -5.27 -1.94 1.20
C ARG A 204 -5.18 -1.18 -0.12
N GLN A 205 -6.04 -1.51 -1.08
CA GLN A 205 -6.13 -0.83 -2.36
C GLN A 205 -6.62 0.61 -2.23
N TRP A 206 -7.48 0.92 -1.26
CA TRP A 206 -7.88 2.30 -0.99
C TRP A 206 -6.77 3.08 -0.29
N LEU A 207 -6.07 2.48 0.67
CA LEU A 207 -4.93 3.13 1.35
C LEU A 207 -3.81 3.47 0.36
N ARG A 208 -3.46 2.56 -0.56
CA ARG A 208 -2.35 2.72 -1.53
C ARG A 208 -1.03 3.16 -0.89
N SER A 209 -0.76 2.68 0.33
CA SER A 209 0.40 3.08 1.13
C SER A 209 0.51 4.58 1.44
N ARG A 210 -0.58 5.34 1.27
CA ARG A 210 -0.67 6.75 1.65
C ARG A 210 -0.77 6.87 3.17
N ALA A 211 -0.23 7.94 3.71
CA ALA A 211 -0.32 8.23 5.14
C ALA A 211 -1.78 8.54 5.53
N VAL A 212 -2.20 8.07 6.70
CA VAL A 212 -3.51 8.35 7.28
C VAL A 212 -3.35 9.19 8.53
N MET A 213 -4.35 10.01 8.82
CA MET A 213 -4.37 10.90 9.97
C MET A 213 -5.37 10.33 10.96
N CYS A 214 -4.94 9.90 12.14
CA CYS A 214 -5.79 9.25 13.15
C CYS A 214 -5.72 10.02 14.47
N ARG A 215 -6.80 10.03 15.27
CA ARG A 215 -6.68 10.55 16.64
C ARG A 215 -5.93 9.55 17.50
N LEU A 216 -4.88 9.98 18.19
CA LEU A 216 -4.12 9.13 19.09
C LEU A 216 -3.99 9.82 20.46
N PRO A 217 -4.05 9.04 21.55
CA PRO A 217 -3.78 9.58 22.88
C PRO A 217 -2.33 10.04 22.97
N GLU A 218 -2.10 11.14 23.68
CA GLU A 218 -0.75 11.70 23.86
C GLU A 218 0.20 10.72 24.59
N ASN A 219 -0.36 9.90 25.50
CA ASN A 219 0.33 8.80 26.16
C ASN A 219 -0.03 7.47 25.51
N ASP A 220 0.69 7.14 24.45
CA ASP A 220 0.51 5.87 23.74
C ASP A 220 1.30 4.75 24.42
N SER A 221 0.58 3.77 24.98
CA SER A 221 1.14 2.57 25.59
C SER A 221 1.54 1.49 24.56
N GLY A 222 1.28 1.71 23.27
CA GLY A 222 1.44 0.73 22.20
C GLY A 222 0.30 -0.30 22.16
N ALA A 223 -0.71 -0.17 23.01
CA ALA A 223 -1.91 -0.99 22.96
C ALA A 223 -2.77 -0.68 21.72
N ALA A 224 -3.66 -1.60 21.35
CA ALA A 224 -4.62 -1.32 20.29
C ALA A 224 -5.53 -0.15 20.68
N VAL A 225 -5.75 0.80 19.77
CA VAL A 225 -6.60 1.97 19.99
C VAL A 225 -7.74 2.03 18.97
N SER A 226 -8.96 2.30 19.43
CA SER A 226 -10.14 2.48 18.58
C SER A 226 -10.38 3.97 18.35
N THR A 227 -10.24 4.42 17.11
CA THR A 227 -10.21 5.84 16.78
C THR A 227 -10.77 6.15 15.39
N LYS A 228 -11.00 7.42 15.12
CA LYS A 228 -11.33 7.92 13.78
C LYS A 228 -10.05 8.20 13.00
N CYS A 229 -10.01 7.74 11.76
CA CYS A 229 -8.92 7.96 10.83
C CYS A 229 -9.41 8.59 9.52
N MET A 230 -8.60 9.48 8.96
CA MET A 230 -8.86 10.23 7.73
C MET A 230 -7.73 9.99 6.73
N LEU A 231 -8.08 9.83 5.46
CA LEU A 231 -7.14 9.83 4.34
C LEU A 231 -7.45 11.05 3.47
N GLY A 232 -6.63 12.10 3.61
CA GLY A 232 -6.97 13.41 3.05
C GLY A 232 -8.27 13.93 3.67
N ASN A 233 -9.32 14.07 2.86
CA ASN A 233 -10.64 14.53 3.30
C ASN A 233 -11.67 13.40 3.47
N GLU A 234 -11.26 12.15 3.26
CA GLU A 234 -12.15 10.99 3.31
C GLU A 234 -11.98 10.24 4.63
N ASP A 235 -13.10 9.89 5.26
CA ASP A 235 -13.14 9.12 6.49
C ASP A 235 -13.02 7.62 6.17
N ALA A 236 -12.01 6.97 6.75
CA ALA A 236 -11.72 5.56 6.47
C ALA A 236 -12.87 4.63 6.87
N ALA A 237 -13.53 4.90 8.00
CA ALA A 237 -14.64 4.10 8.49
C ALA A 237 -15.88 4.30 7.60
N ALA A 238 -16.16 5.55 7.23
CA ALA A 238 -17.26 5.88 6.31
C ALA A 238 -17.05 5.24 4.94
N TRP A 239 -15.84 5.27 4.39
CA TRP A 239 -15.53 4.66 3.10
C TRP A 239 -15.75 3.14 3.14
N LEU A 240 -15.26 2.45 4.17
CA LEU A 240 -15.46 1.01 4.32
C LEU A 240 -16.94 0.64 4.35
N VAL A 241 -17.73 1.35 5.15
CA VAL A 241 -19.16 1.10 5.28
C VAL A 241 -19.90 1.41 3.97
N ALA A 242 -19.64 2.56 3.36
CA ALA A 242 -20.32 2.97 2.13
C ALA A 242 -20.05 2.03 0.95
N ASN A 243 -18.88 1.38 0.92
CA ASN A 243 -18.52 0.39 -0.10
C ASN A 243 -18.86 -1.05 0.30
N GLY A 244 -19.49 -1.26 1.46
CA GLY A 244 -19.88 -2.59 1.94
C GLY A 244 -18.72 -3.47 2.40
N TRP A 245 -17.56 -2.91 2.72
CA TRP A 245 -16.41 -3.65 3.24
C TRP A 245 -16.35 -3.75 4.77
N ALA A 246 -17.30 -3.12 5.47
CA ALA A 246 -17.53 -3.25 6.91
C ALA A 246 -18.99 -2.97 7.25
N LYS A 247 -19.47 -3.50 8.39
CA LYS A 247 -20.79 -3.15 8.93
C LYS A 247 -20.68 -1.92 9.81
N ALA A 248 -21.66 -1.03 9.75
CA ALA A 248 -21.76 0.07 10.70
C ALA A 248 -22.26 -0.43 12.06
N VAL A 249 -21.78 0.17 13.14
CA VAL A 249 -22.41 -0.02 14.46
C VAL A 249 -23.80 0.62 14.42
N PRO A 250 -24.88 -0.10 14.80
CA PRO A 250 -26.25 0.41 14.74
C PRO A 250 -26.43 1.71 15.52
N GLY A 251 -27.12 2.68 14.91
CA GLY A 251 -27.36 4.00 15.54
C GLY A 251 -26.11 4.90 15.64
N GLY A 252 -25.00 4.50 15.00
CA GLY A 252 -23.79 5.31 14.88
C GLY A 252 -23.82 6.28 13.69
N ALA A 253 -22.72 7.01 13.51
CA ALA A 253 -22.58 8.02 12.45
C ALA A 253 -22.65 7.44 11.01
N TYR A 254 -22.39 6.14 10.85
CA TYR A 254 -22.33 5.46 9.54
C TYR A 254 -23.56 4.59 9.24
N ASP A 255 -24.58 4.59 10.10
CA ASP A 255 -25.75 3.71 10.00
C ASP A 255 -26.45 3.84 8.65
N GLU A 256 -26.71 5.08 8.20
CA GLU A 256 -27.35 5.36 6.91
C GLU A 256 -26.50 4.90 5.72
N ALA A 257 -25.17 5.06 5.79
CA ALA A 257 -24.28 4.57 4.75
C ALA A 257 -24.27 3.04 4.71
N GLY A 258 -24.32 2.39 5.87
CA GLY A 258 -24.35 0.93 5.98
C GLY A 258 -25.63 0.36 5.39
N ARG A 259 -26.78 0.97 5.68
CA ARG A 259 -28.06 0.56 5.10
C ARG A 259 -28.05 0.65 3.58
N LYS A 260 -27.49 1.72 3.01
CA LYS A 260 -27.34 1.87 1.55
C LYS A 260 -26.43 0.80 0.94
N ALA A 261 -25.33 0.45 1.61
CA ALA A 261 -24.43 -0.59 1.12
C ALA A 261 -25.09 -1.98 1.13
N VAL A 262 -25.93 -2.27 2.12
CA VAL A 262 -26.74 -3.50 2.17
C VAL A 262 -27.78 -3.51 1.05
N GLU A 263 -28.54 -2.43 0.87
CA GLU A 263 -29.56 -2.31 -0.18
C GLU A 263 -28.97 -2.43 -1.59
N ALA A 264 -27.77 -1.89 -1.79
CA ALA A 264 -27.05 -1.94 -3.06
C ALA A 264 -26.21 -3.22 -3.25
N HIS A 265 -26.27 -4.19 -2.31
CA HIS A 265 -25.51 -5.44 -2.37
C HIS A 265 -24.00 -5.22 -2.59
N LEU A 266 -23.40 -4.27 -1.87
CA LEU A 266 -21.99 -3.92 -2.02
C LEU A 266 -21.09 -4.77 -1.12
N GLY A 267 -19.88 -5.05 -1.60
CA GLY A 267 -18.82 -5.68 -0.83
C GLY A 267 -19.24 -7.01 -0.21
N ILE A 268 -19.18 -7.12 1.12
CA ILE A 268 -19.52 -8.34 1.87
C ILE A 268 -21.03 -8.68 1.85
N PHE A 269 -21.88 -7.74 1.42
CA PHE A 269 -23.33 -7.92 1.34
C PHE A 269 -23.82 -8.35 -0.06
N GLY A 270 -22.89 -8.45 -1.02
CA GLY A 270 -23.16 -8.85 -2.39
C GLY A 270 -22.59 -10.22 -2.75
N ASP A 271 -22.62 -10.50 -4.05
CA ASP A 271 -22.03 -11.71 -4.60
C ASP A 271 -20.49 -11.62 -4.64
N LYS A 272 -19.85 -12.78 -4.80
CA LYS A 272 -18.39 -12.88 -4.87
C LYS A 272 -17.89 -12.02 -6.04
N PRO A 273 -16.89 -11.14 -5.83
CA PRO A 273 -16.29 -10.40 -6.93
C PRO A 273 -15.69 -11.37 -7.94
N ASP A 274 -15.91 -11.10 -9.23
CA ASP A 274 -15.32 -11.89 -10.30
C ASP A 274 -13.80 -11.74 -10.24
N THR A 275 -13.15 -12.78 -9.75
CA THR A 275 -11.69 -12.89 -9.62
C THR A 275 -11.11 -13.82 -10.67
N SER A 276 -11.92 -14.19 -11.67
CA SER A 276 -11.46 -14.91 -12.84
C SER A 276 -10.33 -14.09 -13.47
N LEU A 277 -9.11 -14.62 -13.42
CA LEU A 277 -8.02 -14.07 -14.20
C LEU A 277 -8.49 -14.05 -15.65
N PRO A 278 -8.31 -12.95 -16.40
CA PRO A 278 -8.52 -12.96 -17.83
C PRO A 278 -7.70 -14.11 -18.38
N ASN A 279 -8.36 -15.14 -18.94
CA ASN A 279 -7.67 -16.32 -19.44
C ASN A 279 -6.68 -15.85 -20.52
N PRO A 280 -5.36 -15.92 -20.30
CA PRO A 280 -4.40 -15.37 -21.24
C PRO A 280 -4.15 -16.39 -22.35
N GLU A 281 -5.19 -16.92 -23.01
CA GLU A 281 -5.03 -17.86 -24.12
C GLU A 281 -6.34 -18.13 -24.86
N SER A 282 -6.53 -17.42 -25.98
CA SER A 282 -7.05 -17.92 -27.26
C SER A 282 -6.93 -16.82 -28.34
N ASP A 283 -5.76 -16.19 -28.44
CA ASP A 283 -5.35 -15.55 -29.70
C ASP A 283 -4.13 -16.31 -30.24
N SER A 284 -4.37 -17.59 -30.55
CA SER A 284 -3.48 -18.36 -31.42
C SER A 284 -3.79 -17.99 -32.86
N GLY A 285 -3.47 -16.75 -33.23
CA GLY A 285 -3.58 -16.22 -34.58
C GLY A 285 -2.50 -15.15 -34.79
N ASN A 286 -1.42 -15.54 -35.46
CA ASN A 286 -0.26 -14.70 -35.82
C ASN A 286 0.77 -14.35 -34.73
N MET A 287 1.40 -15.36 -34.12
CA MET A 287 2.80 -15.23 -33.66
C MET A 287 3.75 -15.52 -34.82
N LEU A 288 3.98 -14.56 -35.73
CA LEU A 288 5.14 -14.60 -36.62
C LEU A 288 5.81 -13.25 -36.92
N ASP A 289 5.35 -12.13 -36.35
CA ASP A 289 6.02 -10.83 -36.55
C ASP A 289 6.10 -10.04 -35.23
N ASN A 290 6.94 -10.48 -34.30
CA ASN A 290 7.42 -9.60 -33.25
C ASN A 290 8.96 -9.65 -33.23
N PRO A 291 9.66 -8.68 -33.84
CA PRO A 291 11.11 -8.64 -33.78
C PRO A 291 11.52 -8.31 -32.35
N SER A 292 12.33 -9.20 -31.75
CA SER A 292 12.92 -8.99 -30.42
C SER A 292 13.76 -7.71 -30.40
N PRO A 293 13.74 -6.90 -29.31
CA PRO A 293 14.42 -5.61 -29.23
C PRO A 293 15.95 -5.72 -28.97
N LEU A 294 16.57 -6.84 -29.33
CA LEU A 294 17.98 -7.13 -29.01
C LEU A 294 18.80 -7.61 -30.22
N ALA A 295 18.33 -7.40 -31.45
CA ALA A 295 19.19 -7.50 -32.62
C ALA A 295 19.98 -6.20 -32.80
N PRO A 296 21.30 -6.23 -33.09
CA PRO A 296 22.03 -5.03 -33.45
C PRO A 296 21.42 -4.44 -34.72
N GLU A 297 20.93 -3.21 -34.60
CA GLU A 297 20.24 -2.48 -35.66
C GLU A 297 21.19 -2.27 -36.85
N GLN A 298 20.79 -2.77 -38.02
CA GLN A 298 21.57 -2.62 -39.24
C GLN A 298 21.45 -1.17 -39.72
N GLU A 299 22.56 -0.46 -39.69
CA GLU A 299 22.69 0.95 -40.07
C GLU A 299 22.07 1.23 -41.46
N PRO A 300 21.18 2.24 -41.61
CA PRO A 300 20.63 2.57 -42.92
C PRO A 300 21.72 3.17 -43.81
N GLN A 301 22.01 2.50 -44.92
CA GLN A 301 22.88 3.03 -45.97
C GLN A 301 22.31 4.35 -46.51
N PRO A 302 23.08 5.46 -46.54
CA PRO A 302 22.61 6.73 -47.08
C PRO A 302 22.46 6.63 -48.60
N SER A 303 21.22 6.79 -49.07
CA SER A 303 20.93 7.00 -50.50
C SER A 303 21.39 8.40 -50.89
N SER A 304 22.15 8.51 -51.97
CA SER A 304 22.70 9.78 -52.49
C SER A 304 21.61 10.81 -52.77
N PRO A 305 21.82 12.12 -52.48
CA PRO A 305 20.82 13.14 -52.76
C PRO A 305 20.76 13.46 -54.25
N SER A 306 19.55 13.36 -54.82
CA SER A 306 19.24 13.92 -56.14
C SER A 306 19.13 15.44 -56.04
N LEU A 307 19.81 16.13 -56.97
CA LEU A 307 19.77 17.58 -57.16
C LEU A 307 18.34 18.07 -57.35
N GLN A 308 17.86 18.93 -56.45
CA GLN A 308 16.74 19.83 -56.74
C GLN A 308 17.22 21.27 -56.61
N GLN A 309 17.33 21.91 -57.78
CA GLN A 309 17.50 23.34 -57.96
C GLN A 309 16.28 24.09 -57.41
N GLY A 310 16.53 24.98 -56.46
CA GLY A 310 15.57 25.99 -56.01
C GLY A 310 16.32 27.27 -55.69
N ASP A 311 16.09 28.30 -56.50
CA ASP A 311 16.69 29.63 -56.42
C ASP A 311 16.62 30.27 -55.03
N PHE A 312 17.76 30.78 -54.55
CA PHE A 312 17.91 31.51 -53.30
C PHE A 312 17.88 33.03 -53.59
N PRO A 313 17.03 33.84 -52.92
CA PRO A 313 16.98 35.28 -53.18
C PRO A 313 18.21 36.01 -52.59
N PRO A 314 18.66 37.14 -53.19
CA PRO A 314 19.86 37.83 -52.75
C PRO A 314 19.65 38.63 -51.46
N ALA A 315 20.71 38.71 -50.65
CA ALA A 315 20.74 39.43 -49.38
C ALA A 315 20.69 40.97 -49.56
N PRO A 316 20.06 41.73 -48.64
CA PRO A 316 20.06 43.18 -48.69
C PRO A 316 21.42 43.75 -48.27
N ALA A 317 21.82 44.84 -48.93
CA ALA A 317 23.08 45.55 -48.65
C ALA A 317 23.02 46.32 -47.33
N ALA A 318 24.13 46.25 -46.58
CA ALA A 318 24.31 46.93 -45.30
C ALA A 318 24.48 48.45 -45.49
N GLN A 319 23.83 49.23 -44.61
CA GLN A 319 24.26 50.56 -44.18
C GLN A 319 24.36 50.58 -42.67
#